data_AF-A0A5S3TV39-F1
#
_entry.id   AF-A0A5S3TV39-F1
#
_cell.length_a   1.000
_cell.length_b   1.000
_cell.length_c   1.000
_cell.angle_alpha   90.00
_cell.angle_beta   90.00
_cell.angle_gamma   90.00
#
_symmetry.space_group_name_H-M   'P 1'
#
loop_
_entity.id
_entity.type
_entity.pdbx_description
1 polymer ?
#
loop_
_entity_poly.entity_id
_entity_poly.type
_entity_poly.pdbx_seq_one_letter_code
_entity_poly.pdbx_strand_id
1 'polypeptide(L)'
;MKYLLILLLIVATSFSYANQPVITQLDTDEGYPYKNLIKKVERVEIRYVENSHSVTCKVNVQTLHNQYMGKEQTVSAKLFAKRPMAACLTREKAKQILHML
;
A
#
# COMPACT_ATOMS: atom_id res chain seq x y z
N MET A 1 28.87 46.37 -10.26
CA MET A 1 29.33 45.12 -10.92
C MET A 1 29.66 43.96 -9.96
N LYS A 2 29.53 44.10 -8.62
CA LYS A 2 30.00 43.07 -7.66
C LYS A 2 28.91 42.20 -7.02
N TYR A 3 27.65 42.67 -7.06
CA TYR A 3 26.49 41.95 -6.51
C TYR A 3 25.68 41.16 -7.55
N LEU A 4 26.01 41.30 -8.84
CA LEU A 4 25.27 40.65 -9.93
C LEU A 4 25.45 39.12 -9.93
N LEU A 5 26.63 38.65 -9.49
CA LEU A 5 26.94 37.22 -9.36
C LEU A 5 26.18 36.54 -8.20
N ILE A 6 25.80 37.30 -7.16
CA ILE A 6 25.11 36.75 -5.98
C ILE A 6 23.62 36.53 -6.29
N LEU A 7 23.02 37.37 -7.14
CA LEU A 7 21.61 37.23 -7.53
C LEU A 7 21.36 36.02 -8.44
N LEU A 8 22.37 35.59 -9.22
CA LEU A 8 22.24 34.46 -10.15
C LEU A 8 22.19 33.10 -9.44
N LEU A 9 22.71 33.00 -8.21
CA LEU A 9 22.81 31.73 -7.49
C LEU A 9 21.49 31.26 -6.85
N ILE A 10 20.52 32.16 -6.70
CA ILE A 10 19.29 31.91 -5.93
C ILE A 10 18.20 31.24 -6.80
N VAL A 11 18.34 31.27 -8.13
CA VAL A 11 17.30 30.79 -9.07
C VAL A 11 17.44 29.29 -9.42
N ALA A 12 18.49 28.61 -8.94
CA ALA A 12 18.77 27.22 -9.27
C ALA A 12 18.18 26.19 -8.28
N THR A 13 17.21 26.55 -7.45
CA THR A 13 16.49 25.55 -6.65
C THR A 13 15.47 24.83 -7.53
N SER A 14 15.88 23.71 -8.10
CA SER A 14 14.98 22.77 -8.76
C SER A 14 13.96 22.26 -7.74
N PHE A 15 12.69 22.59 -7.96
CA PHE A 15 11.57 22.00 -7.22
C PHE A 15 11.46 20.53 -7.61
N SER A 16 12.12 19.65 -6.85
CA SER A 16 11.91 18.21 -6.95
C SER A 16 10.53 17.88 -6.38
N TYR A 17 9.55 17.69 -7.25
CA TYR A 17 8.26 17.13 -6.87
C TYR A 17 8.43 15.63 -6.66
N ALA A 18 8.50 15.19 -5.41
CA ALA A 18 8.35 13.79 -5.06
C ALA A 18 6.88 13.39 -5.26
N ASN A 19 6.61 12.46 -6.18
CA ASN A 19 5.28 11.87 -6.32
C ASN A 19 4.94 11.13 -5.02
N GLN A 20 4.06 11.72 -4.21
CA GLN A 20 3.58 11.06 -3.00
C GLN A 20 2.70 9.87 -3.40
N PRO A 21 2.83 8.72 -2.72
CA PRO A 21 1.93 7.60 -2.96
C PRO A 21 0.50 8.07 -2.68
N VAL A 22 -0.39 7.88 -3.65
CA VAL A 22 -1.81 8.19 -3.47
C VAL A 22 -2.36 7.21 -2.43
N ILE A 23 -2.69 7.73 -1.25
CA ILE A 23 -3.32 6.95 -0.19
C ILE A 23 -4.82 7.01 -0.44
N THR A 24 -5.37 5.91 -0.95
CA THR A 24 -6.80 5.74 -1.16
C THR A 24 -7.34 4.75 -0.14
N GLN A 25 -8.47 5.08 0.49
CA GLN A 25 -9.22 4.09 1.25
C GLN A 25 -9.82 3.07 0.28
N LEU A 26 -9.53 1.80 0.50
CA LEU A 26 -10.05 0.72 -0.32
C LEU A 26 -11.18 0.02 0.45
N ASP A 27 -12.41 0.18 -0.05
CA ASP A 27 -13.55 -0.49 0.54
C ASP A 27 -13.55 -1.97 0.14
N THR A 28 -13.85 -2.84 1.10
CA THR A 28 -13.98 -4.28 0.89
C THR A 28 -15.14 -4.82 1.71
N ASP A 29 -15.97 -5.66 1.10
CA ASP A 29 -17.08 -6.37 1.74
C ASP A 29 -16.67 -7.78 2.22
N GLU A 30 -15.38 -8.11 2.12
CA GLU A 30 -14.87 -9.45 2.35
C GLU A 30 -15.00 -9.85 3.83
N GLY A 31 -15.71 -10.96 4.07
CA GLY A 31 -15.99 -11.49 5.41
C GLY A 31 -14.78 -12.09 6.13
N TYR A 32 -15.02 -13.03 7.04
CA TYR A 32 -13.95 -13.76 7.71
C TYR A 32 -13.04 -14.46 6.68
N PRO A 33 -11.69 -14.37 6.79
CA PRO A 33 -10.91 -13.80 7.90
C PRO A 33 -10.59 -12.30 7.77
N TYR A 34 -10.75 -11.68 6.62
CA TYR A 34 -10.25 -10.34 6.32
C TYR A 34 -10.94 -9.25 7.15
N LYS A 35 -12.28 -9.31 7.28
CA LYS A 35 -13.03 -8.40 8.16
C LYS A 35 -12.51 -8.42 9.60
N ASN A 36 -12.14 -9.60 10.11
CA ASN A 36 -11.61 -9.72 11.46
C ASN A 36 -10.20 -9.15 11.55
N LEU A 37 -9.38 -9.35 10.51
CA LEU A 37 -8.03 -8.80 10.45
C LEU A 37 -8.08 -7.27 10.51
N ILE A 38 -8.87 -6.64 9.64
CA ILE A 38 -9.04 -5.17 9.58
C ILE A 38 -9.52 -4.62 10.92
N LYS A 39 -10.41 -5.31 11.62
CA LYS A 39 -10.97 -4.87 12.91
C LYS A 39 -10.03 -5.02 14.10
N LYS A 40 -9.06 -5.92 14.06
CA LYS A 40 -8.27 -6.33 15.22
C LYS A 40 -6.84 -5.78 15.23
N VAL A 41 -6.35 -5.32 14.08
CA VAL A 41 -4.97 -4.83 13.92
C VAL A 41 -4.96 -3.32 13.81
N GLU A 42 -3.80 -2.70 14.04
CA GLU A 42 -3.67 -1.25 14.00
C GLU A 42 -3.78 -0.71 12.58
N ARG A 43 -3.19 -1.43 11.61
CA ARG A 43 -3.23 -1.04 10.20
C ARG A 43 -3.12 -2.24 9.28
N VAL A 44 -3.95 -2.22 8.24
CA VAL A 44 -3.78 -3.06 7.05
C VAL A 44 -3.47 -2.14 5.88
N GLU A 45 -2.36 -2.39 5.19
CA GLU A 45 -1.93 -1.61 4.03
C GLU A 45 -1.83 -2.55 2.82
N ILE A 46 -2.54 -2.21 1.74
CA ILE A 46 -2.36 -2.85 0.44
C ILE A 46 -1.56 -1.90 -0.44
N ARG A 47 -0.36 -2.30 -0.83
CA ARG A 47 0.43 -1.58 -1.83
C ARG A 47 0.22 -2.27 -3.16
N TYR A 48 -0.14 -1.51 -4.18
CA TYR A 48 -0.41 -2.08 -5.49
C TYR A 48 0.01 -1.16 -6.63
N VAL A 49 0.30 -1.77 -7.78
CA VAL A 49 0.48 -1.11 -9.08
C VAL A 49 -0.44 -1.83 -10.06
N GLU A 50 -1.28 -1.07 -10.74
CA GLU A 50 -2.29 -1.58 -11.67
C GLU A 50 -1.94 -1.22 -13.12
N ASN A 51 -2.16 -2.16 -14.02
CA ASN A 51 -2.24 -1.93 -15.46
C ASN A 51 -3.61 -2.41 -15.99
N SER A 52 -3.82 -2.39 -17.31
CA SER A 52 -5.12 -2.72 -17.91
C SER A 52 -5.64 -4.14 -17.64
N HIS A 53 -4.78 -5.10 -17.27
CA HIS A 53 -5.14 -6.51 -17.10
C HIS A 53 -4.77 -7.09 -15.74
N SER A 54 -3.71 -6.59 -15.12
CA SER A 54 -3.16 -7.14 -13.89
C SER A 54 -2.83 -6.07 -12.86
N VAL A 55 -2.81 -6.53 -11.61
CA VAL A 55 -2.41 -5.77 -10.44
C VAL A 55 -1.29 -6.53 -9.75
N THR A 56 -0.15 -5.89 -9.57
CA THR A 56 0.91 -6.39 -8.70
C THR A 56 0.70 -5.76 -7.33
N CYS A 57 0.49 -6.58 -6.31
CA CYS A 57 0.16 -6.11 -4.97
C CYS A 57 0.86 -6.89 -3.86
N LYS A 58 0.97 -6.26 -2.69
CA LYS A 58 1.37 -6.87 -1.42
C LYS A 58 0.53 -6.31 -0.27
N VAL A 59 0.33 -7.13 0.75
CA VAL A 59 -0.38 -6.73 1.97
C VAL A 59 0.59 -6.70 3.15
N ASN A 60 0.67 -5.55 3.81
CA ASN A 60 1.35 -5.38 5.08
C ASN A 60 0.32 -5.26 6.20
N VAL A 61 0.59 -5.88 7.34
CA VAL A 61 -0.27 -5.81 8.51
C VAL A 61 0.57 -5.37 9.71
N GLN A 62 0.16 -4.26 10.33
CA GLN A 62 0.75 -3.75 11.56
C GLN A 62 -0.17 -4.10 12.73
N THR A 63 0.41 -4.74 13.74
CA THR A 63 -0.22 -5.04 15.03
C THR A 63 0.47 -4.23 16.12
N LEU A 64 -0.08 -4.21 17.33
CA LEU A 64 0.52 -3.55 18.49
C LEU A 64 1.97 -3.99 18.78
N HIS A 65 2.30 -5.25 18.49
CA HIS A 65 3.57 -5.86 18.89
C HIS A 65 4.41 -6.34 17.71
N ASN A 66 3.82 -6.51 16.53
CA ASN A 66 4.45 -7.18 15.40
C ASN A 66 4.04 -6.56 14.07
N GLN A 67 4.84 -6.82 13.04
CA GLN A 67 4.53 -6.46 11.66
C GLN A 67 4.65 -7.68 10.76
N TYR A 68 3.63 -7.93 9.94
CA TYR A 68 3.70 -8.85 8.82
C TYR A 68 3.94 -8.07 7.53
N MET A 69 4.99 -8.44 6.80
CA MET A 69 5.27 -7.90 5.46
C MET A 69 4.99 -8.97 4.41
N GLY A 70 3.98 -8.72 3.58
CA GLY A 70 3.62 -9.61 2.48
C GLY A 70 4.65 -9.57 1.35
N LYS A 71 4.74 -10.68 0.62
CA LYS A 71 5.46 -10.71 -0.66
C LYS A 71 4.58 -10.13 -1.76
N GLU A 72 5.22 -9.60 -2.79
CA GLU A 72 4.51 -9.14 -3.99
C GLU A 72 3.97 -10.34 -4.76
N GLN A 73 2.75 -10.18 -5.27
CA GLN A 73 2.10 -11.14 -6.14
C GLN A 73 1.29 -10.43 -7.21
N THR A 74 1.17 -11.05 -8.38
CA THR A 74 0.42 -10.50 -9.50
C THR A 74 -0.90 -11.25 -9.64
N VAL A 75 -2.00 -10.49 -9.67
CA VAL A 75 -3.37 -10.97 -9.83
C VAL A 75 -4.06 -10.25 -10.98
N SER A 76 -5.22 -10.75 -11.41
CA SER A 76 -6.00 -10.02 -12.43
C SER A 76 -6.63 -8.76 -11.84
N ALA A 77 -6.67 -7.68 -12.63
CA ALA A 77 -7.28 -6.41 -12.22
C ALA A 77 -8.77 -6.61 -11.85
N LYS A 78 -9.48 -7.46 -12.60
CA LYS A 78 -10.88 -7.83 -12.32
C LYS A 78 -11.06 -8.50 -10.96
N LEU A 79 -10.14 -9.38 -10.56
CA LEU A 79 -10.22 -10.05 -9.25
C LEU A 79 -9.91 -9.05 -8.13
N PHE A 80 -8.88 -8.23 -8.31
CA PHE A 80 -8.50 -7.19 -7.36
C PHE A 80 -9.64 -6.18 -7.11
N ALA A 81 -10.25 -5.66 -8.18
CA ALA A 81 -11.35 -4.69 -8.06
C ALA A 81 -12.57 -5.23 -7.29
N LYS A 82 -12.80 -6.54 -7.32
CA LYS A 82 -13.92 -7.17 -6.59
C LYS A 82 -13.55 -7.56 -5.16
N ARG A 83 -12.30 -8.01 -4.94
CA ARG A 83 -11.86 -8.66 -3.70
C ARG A 83 -10.39 -8.31 -3.41
N PRO A 84 -10.07 -7.05 -3.12
CA PRO A 84 -8.69 -6.61 -3.08
C PRO A 84 -7.87 -7.29 -1.98
N MET A 85 -8.48 -7.60 -0.82
CA MET A 85 -7.78 -8.29 0.25
C MET A 85 -7.52 -9.75 -0.11
N ALA A 86 -8.52 -10.53 -0.52
CA ALA A 86 -8.29 -11.93 -0.88
C ALA A 86 -7.43 -12.10 -2.14
N ALA A 87 -7.45 -11.13 -3.05
CA ALA A 87 -6.59 -11.14 -4.21
C ALA A 87 -5.12 -10.96 -3.81
N CYS A 88 -4.81 -10.18 -2.78
CA CYS A 88 -3.43 -9.85 -2.40
C CYS A 88 -2.91 -10.58 -1.15
N LEU A 89 -3.79 -11.24 -0.40
CA LEU A 89 -3.48 -12.01 0.80
C LEU A 89 -4.33 -13.27 0.82
N THR A 90 -3.70 -14.44 0.76
CA THR A 90 -4.44 -15.70 0.78
C THR A 90 -5.19 -15.88 2.10
N ARG A 91 -6.34 -16.55 2.03
CA ARG A 91 -7.20 -16.82 3.20
C ARG A 91 -6.43 -17.50 4.33
N GLU A 92 -5.61 -18.50 4.00
CA GLU A 92 -4.83 -19.23 4.99
C GLU A 92 -3.77 -18.34 5.65
N LYS A 93 -3.10 -17.46 4.89
CA LYS A 93 -2.16 -16.51 5.48
C LYS A 93 -2.87 -15.50 6.37
N ALA A 94 -4.03 -14.99 5.96
CA ALA A 94 -4.83 -14.08 6.79
C ALA A 94 -5.26 -14.72 8.12
N LYS A 95 -5.65 -16.00 8.12
CA LYS A 95 -5.90 -16.75 9.36
C LYS A 95 -4.65 -16.87 10.20
N GLN A 96 -3.51 -17.25 9.60
CA GLN A 96 -2.24 -17.35 10.34
C GLN A 96 -1.89 -16.03 11.03
N ILE A 97 -2.05 -14.89 10.34
CA ILE A 97 -1.83 -13.57 10.94
C ILE A 97 -2.78 -13.34 12.11
N LEU A 98 -4.07 -13.63 11.96
CA LEU A 98 -5.04 -13.53 13.05
C LEU A 98 -4.68 -14.40 14.27
N HIS A 99 -4.06 -15.56 14.08
CA HIS A 99 -3.61 -16.43 15.16
C HIS A 99 -2.35 -15.91 15.87
N MET A 100 -1.65 -14.93 15.30
CA MET A 100 -0.47 -14.27 15.89
C MET A 100 -0.82 -12.96 16.62
N LEU A 101 -2.10 -12.56 16.63
CA LEU A 101 -2.62 -11.41 17.37
C LEU A 101 -2.97 -11.79 18.80
#